data_AF-A0A8T5SNB0-F1
#
_entry.id   AF-A0A8T5SNB0-F1
#
_cell.length_a   1.000
_cell.length_b   1.000
_cell.length_c   1.000
_cell.angle_alpha   90.00
_cell.angle_beta   90.00
_cell.angle_gamma   90.00
#
_symmetry.space_group_name_H-M   'P 1'
#
loop_
_entity.id
_entity.type
_entity.pdbx_description
1 polymer ?
#
loop_
_entity_poly.entity_id
_entity_poly.type
_entity_poly.pdbx_seq_one_letter_code
_entity_poly.pdbx_strand_id
1 'polypeptide(L)'
;MSDNEVDRTIENHMKKIAKLLPNSFETEDLLEDLRSHIYESYNEKVQKSPDDDKMHLITEVLEALGTPEEIAEEYGKVQVNEEEKKSTPDRWIYYTMRLMLAILVVVLASWVVSIVTEGAVDFMFAVVVLLAFAVLEWLVRTQQTKDA
;
A
#
# COMPACT_ATOMS: atom_id res chain seq x y z
N MET A 1 19.18 -34.00 -25.13
CA MET A 1 19.40 -32.53 -25.10
C MET A 1 19.49 -32.13 -23.64
N SER A 2 20.46 -31.27 -23.28
CA SER A 2 20.89 -31.14 -21.88
C SER A 2 20.15 -30.01 -21.16
N ASP A 3 19.83 -30.22 -19.89
CA ASP A 3 19.19 -29.24 -18.99
C ASP A 3 19.85 -27.84 -19.03
N ASN A 4 21.15 -27.77 -19.37
CA ASN A 4 21.87 -26.51 -19.62
C ASN A 4 21.26 -25.58 -20.69
N GLU A 5 20.53 -26.11 -21.68
CA GLU A 5 19.87 -25.30 -22.72
C GLU A 5 18.59 -24.64 -22.18
N VAL A 6 17.88 -25.33 -21.29
CA VAL A 6 16.69 -24.83 -20.61
C VAL A 6 17.08 -23.69 -19.67
N ASP A 7 18.09 -23.90 -18.82
CA ASP A 7 18.59 -22.89 -17.89
C ASP A 7 19.04 -21.61 -18.61
N ARG A 8 19.73 -21.76 -19.75
CA ARG A 8 20.12 -20.63 -20.60
C ARG A 8 18.93 -19.88 -21.16
N THR A 9 17.87 -20.58 -21.52
CA THR A 9 16.66 -19.98 -22.08
C THR A 9 15.92 -19.18 -21.02
N ILE A 10 15.76 -19.74 -19.82
CA ILE A 10 15.18 -19.07 -18.66
C ILE A 10 16.00 -17.81 -18.33
N GLU A 11 17.32 -17.95 -18.20
CA GLU A 11 18.19 -16.83 -17.83
C GLU A 11 18.15 -15.69 -18.86
N ASN A 12 18.11 -16.02 -20.15
CA ASN A 12 17.96 -15.03 -21.21
C ASN A 12 16.61 -14.30 -21.13
N HIS A 13 15.53 -15.00 -20.77
CA HIS A 13 14.22 -14.42 -20.58
C HIS A 13 14.21 -13.47 -19.37
N MET A 14 14.72 -13.92 -18.23
CA MET A 14 14.86 -13.12 -17.01
C MET A 14 15.69 -11.85 -17.25
N LYS A 15 16.79 -11.97 -18.01
CA LYS A 15 17.65 -10.83 -18.36
C LYS A 15 16.94 -9.81 -19.27
N LYS A 16 15.96 -10.22 -20.07
CA LYS A 16 15.15 -9.27 -20.86
C LYS A 16 14.20 -8.51 -19.95
N ILE A 17 13.50 -9.20 -19.04
CA ILE A 17 12.60 -8.58 -18.06
C ILE A 17 13.38 -7.58 -17.20
N ALA A 18 14.52 -8.00 -16.63
CA ALA A 18 15.37 -7.16 -15.78
C ALA A 18 15.87 -5.88 -16.46
N LYS A 19 16.00 -5.87 -17.80
CA LYS A 19 16.37 -4.65 -18.55
C LYS A 19 15.24 -3.65 -18.71
N LEU A 20 13.99 -4.12 -18.66
CA LEU A 20 12.80 -3.29 -18.81
C LEU A 20 12.32 -2.73 -17.47
N LEU A 21 12.65 -3.41 -16.38
CA LEU A 21 12.30 -3.01 -15.02
C LEU A 21 13.34 -2.06 -14.40
N PRO A 22 12.92 -1.15 -13.49
CA PRO A 22 13.85 -0.32 -12.74
C PRO A 22 14.71 -1.16 -11.80
N ASN A 23 15.97 -0.77 -11.60
CA ASN A 23 16.86 -1.44 -10.63
C ASN A 23 16.45 -1.08 -9.19
N SER A 24 15.52 -1.84 -8.62
CA SER A 24 15.05 -1.70 -7.24
C SER A 24 14.99 -3.06 -6.53
N PHE A 25 14.86 -3.04 -5.21
CA PHE A 25 14.74 -4.26 -4.40
C PHE A 25 13.47 -5.05 -4.76
N GLU A 26 12.37 -4.34 -5.00
CA GLU A 26 11.09 -4.93 -5.40
C GLU A 26 11.18 -5.62 -6.76
N THR A 27 11.96 -5.06 -7.69
CA THR A 27 12.24 -5.69 -8.98
C THR A 27 13.05 -6.97 -8.81
N GLU A 28 14.03 -7.00 -7.90
CA GLU A 28 14.85 -8.19 -7.64
C GLU A 28 14.00 -9.33 -7.06
N ASP A 29 13.12 -9.00 -6.11
CA ASP A 29 12.16 -9.94 -5.50
C ASP A 29 11.20 -10.52 -6.56
N LEU A 30 10.62 -9.67 -7.41
CA LEU A 30 9.77 -10.11 -8.51
C LEU A 30 10.51 -11.06 -9.48
N LEU A 31 11.77 -10.74 -9.82
CA LEU A 31 12.56 -11.59 -10.72
C LEU A 31 12.86 -12.95 -10.06
N GLU A 32 13.09 -12.99 -8.75
CA GLU A 32 13.28 -14.23 -8.01
C GLU A 32 12.00 -15.09 -8.01
N ASP A 33 10.85 -14.47 -7.73
CA ASP A 33 9.53 -15.12 -7.76
C ASP A 33 9.22 -15.69 -9.15
N LEU A 34 9.40 -14.90 -10.21
CA LEU A 34 9.19 -15.34 -11.59
C LEU A 34 10.12 -16.50 -11.94
N ARG A 35 11.40 -16.43 -11.55
CA ARG A 35 12.36 -17.52 -11.78
C ARG A 35 11.89 -18.80 -11.09
N SER A 36 11.49 -18.72 -9.82
CA SER A 36 10.99 -19.87 -9.06
C SER A 36 9.76 -20.49 -9.74
N HIS A 37 8.79 -19.65 -10.13
CA HIS A 37 7.56 -20.08 -10.77
C HIS A 37 7.79 -20.76 -12.12
N ILE A 38 8.74 -20.27 -12.93
CA ILE A 38 9.11 -20.89 -14.21
C ILE A 38 9.68 -22.29 -13.98
N TYR A 39 10.59 -22.47 -13.01
CA TYR A 39 11.17 -23.78 -12.71
C TYR A 39 10.13 -24.76 -12.15
N GLU A 40 9.24 -24.30 -11.28
CA GLU A 40 8.16 -25.13 -10.73
C GLU A 40 7.21 -25.61 -11.84
N SER A 41 6.73 -24.67 -12.68
CA SER A 41 5.83 -24.96 -13.79
C SER A 41 6.47 -25.88 -14.83
N TYR A 42 7.75 -25.67 -15.11
CA TYR A 42 8.53 -26.54 -16.01
C TYR A 42 8.64 -27.95 -15.44
N ASN A 43 9.00 -28.10 -14.16
CA ASN A 43 9.12 -29.40 -13.51
C ASN A 43 7.78 -30.14 -13.45
N GLU A 44 6.68 -29.43 -13.21
CA GLU A 44 5.33 -30.00 -13.23
C GLU A 44 4.98 -30.55 -14.62
N LYS A 45 5.28 -29.80 -15.68
CA LYS A 45 5.08 -30.25 -17.07
C LYS A 45 5.95 -31.45 -17.42
N VAL A 46 7.22 -31.45 -17.04
CA VAL A 46 8.13 -32.60 -17.25
C VAL A 46 7.62 -33.85 -16.52
N GLN A 47 7.05 -33.71 -15.32
CA GLN A 47 6.47 -34.85 -14.61
C GLN A 47 5.20 -35.39 -15.29
N LYS A 48 4.38 -34.52 -15.87
CA LYS A 48 3.14 -34.92 -16.57
C LYS A 48 3.42 -35.52 -17.96
N SER A 49 4.42 -35.01 -18.65
CA SER A 49 4.81 -35.42 -20.01
C SER A 49 6.33 -35.68 -20.11
N PRO A 50 6.82 -36.81 -19.59
CA PRO A 50 8.26 -37.09 -19.55
C PRO A 50 8.89 -37.40 -20.92
N ASP A 51 8.07 -37.80 -21.90
CA ASP A 51 8.53 -38.14 -23.26
C ASP A 51 8.53 -36.94 -24.23
N ASP A 52 7.96 -35.80 -23.81
CA ASP A 52 7.90 -34.59 -24.63
C ASP A 52 9.25 -33.87 -24.68
N ASP A 53 9.46 -33.09 -25.74
CA ASP A 53 10.68 -32.30 -25.88
C ASP A 53 10.74 -31.21 -24.81
N LYS A 54 11.79 -31.28 -23.98
CA LYS A 54 12.08 -30.31 -22.92
C LYS A 54 12.07 -28.86 -23.41
N MET A 55 12.54 -28.61 -24.64
CA MET A 55 12.54 -27.27 -25.22
C MET A 55 11.14 -26.78 -25.57
N HIS A 56 10.27 -27.68 -26.02
CA HIS A 56 8.87 -27.35 -26.24
C HIS A 56 8.18 -27.01 -24.91
N LEU A 57 8.40 -27.82 -23.88
CA LEU A 57 7.79 -27.61 -22.57
C LEU A 57 8.18 -26.26 -21.94
N ILE A 58 9.45 -25.88 -22.00
CA ILE A 58 9.86 -24.57 -21.45
C ILE A 58 9.31 -23.41 -22.29
N THR A 59 9.23 -23.56 -23.61
CA THR A 59 8.65 -22.53 -24.48
C THR A 59 7.18 -22.28 -24.12
N GLU A 60 6.41 -23.35 -23.87
CA GLU A 60 5.03 -23.20 -23.40
C GLU A 60 4.91 -22.51 -22.05
N VAL A 61 5.82 -22.79 -21.10
CA VAL A 61 5.82 -22.11 -19.79
C VAL A 61 6.10 -20.62 -19.98
N LEU A 62 7.08 -20.27 -20.81
CA LEU A 62 7.43 -18.88 -21.07
C LEU A 62 6.34 -18.15 -21.86
N GLU A 63 5.66 -18.80 -22.80
CA GLU A 63 4.50 -18.21 -23.49
C GLU A 63 3.32 -18.00 -22.55
N ALA A 64 3.07 -18.92 -21.61
CA ALA A 64 2.03 -18.78 -20.61
C ALA A 64 2.31 -17.68 -19.58
N LEU A 65 3.59 -17.40 -19.30
CA LEU A 65 4.02 -16.31 -18.43
C LEU A 65 3.77 -14.93 -19.06
N GLY A 66 3.77 -14.85 -20.39
CA GLY A 66 3.65 -13.61 -21.16
C GLY A 66 5.01 -13.07 -21.64
N THR A 67 4.95 -12.02 -22.45
CA THR A 67 6.15 -11.38 -22.99
C THR A 67 6.84 -10.52 -21.93
N PRO A 68 8.18 -10.33 -21.99
CA PRO A 68 8.88 -9.43 -21.07
C PRO A 68 8.30 -8.01 -21.04
N GLU A 69 7.79 -7.53 -22.17
CA GLU A 69 7.13 -6.24 -22.31
C GLU A 69 5.80 -6.17 -21.55
N GLU A 70 4.96 -7.21 -21.64
CA GLU A 70 3.70 -7.31 -20.90
C GLU A 70 3.95 -7.36 -19.39
N ILE A 71 4.93 -8.14 -18.94
CA ILE A 71 5.31 -8.24 -17.51
C ILE A 71 5.77 -6.87 -16.99
N ALA A 72 6.58 -6.14 -17.76
CA ALA A 72 7.03 -4.82 -17.39
C ALA A 72 5.88 -3.78 -17.35
N GLU A 73 4.94 -3.87 -18.29
CA GLU A 73 3.75 -3.02 -18.31
C GLU A 73 2.84 -3.26 -17.10
N GLU A 74 2.59 -4.53 -16.76
CA GLU A 74 1.80 -4.90 -15.57
C GLU A 74 2.47 -4.43 -14.28
N TYR A 75 3.79 -4.61 -14.15
CA TYR A 75 4.55 -4.09 -13.01
C TYR A 75 4.39 -2.58 -12.84
N GLY A 76 4.50 -1.83 -13.95
CA GLY A 76 4.29 -0.38 -13.94
C GLY A 76 2.89 0.02 -13.48
N LYS A 77 1.84 -0.70 -13.89
CA LYS A 77 0.46 -0.45 -13.46
C LYS A 77 0.27 -0.71 -11.96
N VAL A 78 0.88 -1.76 -11.42
CA VAL A 78 0.80 -2.09 -9.99
C VAL A 78 1.51 -1.02 -9.14
N GLN A 79 2.72 -0.62 -9.53
CA GLN A 79 3.50 0.43 -8.84
C GLN A 79 2.75 1.77 -8.80
N VAL A 80 2.20 2.23 -9.93
CA VAL A 80 1.44 3.50 -10.01
C VAL A 80 0.20 3.45 -9.10
N ASN A 81 -0.51 2.33 -9.07
CA ASN A 81 -1.71 2.16 -8.25
C ASN A 81 -1.37 2.06 -6.75
N GLU A 82 -0.24 1.45 -6.38
CA GLU A 82 0.26 1.45 -5.00
C GLU A 82 0.71 2.83 -4.54
N GLU A 83 1.38 3.62 -5.39
CA GLU A 83 1.74 5.00 -5.07
C GLU A 83 0.49 5.88 -4.87
N GLU A 84 -0.53 5.75 -5.71
CA GLU A 84 -1.81 6.44 -5.52
C GLU A 84 -2.51 6.02 -4.21
N LYS A 85 -2.39 4.74 -3.82
CA LYS A 85 -2.97 4.20 -2.58
C LYS A 85 -2.16 4.54 -1.32
N LYS A 86 -0.86 4.82 -1.46
CA LYS A 86 0.03 5.37 -0.42
C LYS A 86 -0.03 6.90 -0.34
N SER A 87 -0.96 7.56 -1.03
CA SER A 87 -1.37 8.90 -0.64
C SER A 87 -2.05 8.83 0.73
N THR A 88 -1.22 8.96 1.77
CA THR A 88 -1.60 9.08 3.17
C THR A 88 -2.92 9.85 3.25
N PRO A 89 -4.05 9.24 3.65
CA PRO A 89 -5.29 9.98 3.77
C PRO A 89 -5.01 11.10 4.77
N ASP A 90 -5.12 12.29 4.20
CA ASP A 90 -4.41 13.49 4.57
C ASP A 90 -4.34 13.69 6.08
N ARG A 91 -3.15 13.97 6.62
CA ARG A 91 -2.98 14.37 8.03
C ARG A 91 -4.01 15.45 8.43
N TRP A 92 -4.38 16.29 7.46
CA TRP A 92 -5.45 17.27 7.50
C TRP A 92 -6.85 16.71 7.76
N ILE A 93 -7.23 15.59 7.15
CA ILE A 93 -8.52 14.91 7.39
C ILE A 93 -8.59 14.43 8.84
N TYR A 94 -7.51 13.83 9.35
CA TYR A 94 -7.45 13.39 10.74
C TYR A 94 -7.59 14.58 11.72
N TYR A 95 -6.85 15.67 11.49
CA TYR A 95 -6.93 16.84 12.35
C TYR A 95 -8.28 17.57 12.25
N THR A 96 -8.88 17.67 11.05
CA THR A 96 -10.20 18.28 10.87
C THR A 96 -11.30 17.44 11.51
N MET A 97 -11.28 16.12 11.35
CA MET A 97 -12.23 15.21 12.03
C MET A 97 -12.12 15.31 13.55
N ARG A 98 -10.90 15.34 14.08
CA ARG A 98 -10.65 15.50 15.52
C ARG A 98 -11.16 16.85 16.04
N LEU A 99 -10.95 17.93 15.29
CA LEU A 99 -11.45 19.26 15.65
C LEU A 99 -12.99 19.31 15.66
N MET A 100 -13.63 18.72 14.64
CA MET A 100 -15.09 18.63 14.56
C MET A 100 -15.69 17.86 15.73
N LEU A 101 -15.08 16.75 16.14
CA LEU A 101 -15.50 16.00 17.33
C LEU A 101 -15.37 16.83 18.61
N ALA A 102 -14.26 17.57 18.77
CA ALA A 102 -14.07 18.43 19.94
C ALA A 102 -15.13 19.53 20.01
N ILE A 103 -15.44 20.18 18.88
CA ILE A 103 -16.50 21.19 18.80
C ILE A 103 -17.86 20.58 19.17
N LEU A 104 -18.18 19.40 18.65
CA LEU A 104 -19.43 18.70 18.96
C LEU A 104 -19.57 18.41 20.46
N VAL A 105 -18.50 17.91 21.10
CA VAL A 105 -18.48 17.66 22.55
C VAL A 105 -18.70 18.95 23.34
N VAL A 106 -18.06 20.05 22.94
CA VAL A 106 -18.23 21.37 23.58
C VAL A 106 -19.68 21.85 23.48
N VAL A 107 -20.29 21.76 22.30
CA VAL A 107 -21.69 22.15 22.08
C VAL A 107 -22.65 21.33 22.96
N LEU A 108 -22.45 20.01 23.02
CA LEU A 108 -23.27 19.14 23.87
C LEU A 108 -23.08 19.45 25.36
N ALA A 109 -21.85 19.66 25.81
CA ALA A 109 -21.56 20.02 27.20
C ALA A 109 -22.20 21.37 27.58
N SER A 110 -22.09 22.39 26.72
CA SER A 110 -22.74 23.68 26.92
C SER A 110 -24.25 23.59 26.99
N TRP A 111 -24.86 22.72 26.18
CA TRP A 111 -26.30 22.50 26.19
C TRP A 111 -26.76 21.91 27.54
N VAL A 112 -26.05 20.91 28.06
CA VAL A 112 -26.32 20.32 29.38
C VAL A 112 -26.18 21.35 30.49
N VAL A 113 -25.11 22.16 30.48
CA VAL A 113 -24.90 23.21 31.50
C VAL A 113 -26.02 24.25 31.46
N SER A 114 -26.45 24.67 30.27
CA SER A 114 -27.56 25.62 30.12
C SER A 114 -28.88 25.09 30.69
N ILE A 115 -29.18 23.80 30.48
CA ILE A 115 -30.38 23.14 31.04
C ILE A 115 -30.29 23.04 32.56
N VAL A 116 -29.15 22.59 33.10
CA VAL A 116 -28.98 22.37 34.55
C VAL A 116 -29.00 23.69 35.34
N THR A 117 -28.56 24.78 34.72
CA THR A 117 -28.52 26.10 35.36
C THR A 117 -29.81 26.92 35.19
N GLU A 118 -30.86 26.34 34.62
CA GLU A 118 -32.15 27.02 34.33
C GLU A 118 -31.95 28.35 33.57
N GLY A 119 -30.94 28.43 32.71
CA GLY A 119 -30.61 29.65 31.96
C GLY A 119 -29.86 30.73 32.75
N ALA A 120 -29.38 30.45 33.97
CA ALA A 120 -28.49 31.36 34.71
C ALA A 120 -27.12 31.55 34.03
N VAL A 121 -26.71 30.57 33.21
CA VAL A 121 -25.53 30.66 32.35
C VAL A 121 -25.97 30.63 30.89
N ASP A 122 -25.63 31.70 30.15
CA ASP A 122 -25.89 31.79 28.71
C ASP A 122 -25.13 30.67 27.97
N PHE A 123 -25.86 29.93 27.13
CA PHE A 123 -25.31 28.89 26.27
C PHE A 123 -24.11 29.39 25.45
N MET A 124 -24.19 30.60 24.91
CA MET A 124 -23.09 31.17 24.12
C MET A 124 -21.84 31.41 24.98
N PHE A 125 -22.01 31.85 26.22
CA PHE A 125 -20.91 32.03 27.16
C PHE A 125 -20.24 30.68 27.50
N ALA A 126 -21.04 29.64 27.76
CA ALA A 126 -20.54 28.30 28.04
C ALA A 126 -19.74 27.71 26.85
N VAL A 127 -20.25 27.88 25.62
CA VAL A 127 -19.54 27.43 24.39
C VAL A 127 -18.18 28.12 24.26
N VAL A 128 -18.13 29.45 24.43
CA VAL A 128 -16.87 30.21 24.31
C VAL A 128 -15.84 29.76 25.33
N VAL A 129 -16.25 29.57 26.60
CA VAL A 129 -15.35 29.14 27.68
C VAL A 129 -14.82 27.73 27.44
N LEU A 130 -15.69 26.78 27.07
CA LEU A 130 -15.28 25.40 26.82
C LEU A 130 -14.41 25.27 25.57
N LEU A 131 -14.67 26.05 24.52
CA LEU A 131 -13.84 26.09 23.33
C LEU A 131 -12.45 26.66 23.64
N ALA A 132 -12.37 27.69 24.49
CA ALA A 132 -11.08 28.21 24.99
C ALA A 132 -10.28 27.15 25.76
N PHE A 133 -10.93 26.37 26.64
CA PHE A 133 -10.27 25.25 27.32
C PHE A 133 -9.80 24.16 26.36
N ALA A 134 -10.59 23.81 25.35
CA ALA A 134 -10.19 22.81 24.34
C ALA A 134 -8.97 23.27 23.53
N VAL A 135 -8.89 24.55 23.16
CA VAL A 135 -7.72 25.12 22.47
C VAL A 135 -6.49 25.13 23.38
N LEU A 136 -6.65 25.51 24.65
CA LEU A 136 -5.56 25.48 25.63
C LEU A 136 -5.05 24.07 25.86
N GLU A 137 -5.94 23.09 26.02
CA GLU A 137 -5.56 21.68 26.15
C GLU A 137 -4.82 21.17 24.92
N TRP A 138 -5.28 21.55 23.72
CA TRP A 138 -4.60 21.20 22.47
C TRP A 138 -3.19 21.79 22.39
N LEU A 139 -3.01 23.07 22.77
CA LEU A 139 -1.70 23.72 22.84
C LEU A 139 -0.76 23.03 23.84
N VAL A 140 -1.26 22.70 25.03
CA VAL A 140 -0.48 21.99 26.05
C VAL A 140 -0.06 20.60 25.55
N ARG A 141 -0.97 19.83 24.96
CA ARG A 141 -0.66 18.51 24.41
C ARG A 141 0.34 18.58 23.26
N THR A 142 0.24 19.58 22.38
CA THR A 142 1.18 19.74 21.27
C THR A 142 2.58 20.14 21.72
N GLN A 143 2.71 20.91 22.81
CA GLN A 143 4.01 21.16 23.44
C GLN A 143 4.58 19.89 24.08
N GLN A 144 3.77 19.11 24.80
CA GLN A 144 4.22 17.86 25.42
C GLN A 144 4.72 16.81 24.42
N THR A 145 4.14 16.75 23.22
CA THR A 145 4.60 15.86 22.14
C THR A 145 5.82 16.37 21.37
N LYS A 146 6.27 17.61 21.59
CA LYS A 146 7.50 18.16 20.98
C LYS A 146 8.74 17.96 21.86
N ASP A 147 8.53 17.83 23.17
CA ASP A 147 9.60 17.62 24.15
C ASP A 147 9.84 16.13 24.49
N ALA A 148 9.16 15.21 23.78
CA ALA A 148 9.31 13.76 23.87
C ALA A 148 9.89 13.21 22.56
#